data_AF-A0A3N5WES1-F1
#
_entry.id   AF-A0A3N5WES1-F1
#
_cell.length_a   1.000
_cell.length_b   1.000
_cell.length_c   1.000
_cell.angle_alpha   90.00
_cell.angle_beta   90.00
_cell.angle_gamma   90.00
#
_symmetry.space_group_name_H-M   'P 1'
#
loop_
_entity.id
_entity.type
_entity.pdbx_description
1 polymer ?
#
loop_
_entity_poly.entity_id
_entity_poly.type
_entity_poly.pdbx_seq_one_letter_code
_entity_poly.pdbx_strand_id
1 'polypeptide(L)'
;MATGGLPHGGVGEQARDLLWVPSRAYPGRPGPDRGRFLQLWVGNVTLSIVEAIWNLPGSLLNYNLATLTRQTAPPLEIVVVNASSNQALFAEAEAVCAKYPLVRLVAAPYMTFNLSRNLNVGIRESRGEYVLLTAADQLFSPNLLEEVYRTMGPGRVVGSTRGDLPIGFDLGDAATLVERWGDLLAKSIPPQKFSPGTIICTTSEWLHRVRGLDEVRCPYNYCDSDLLTRTQMDGLQPVSLGWGPAQILHIAHPRNNALYYITSGMPDRNLPVVRNPDGWGRI
;
A
#
# COMPACT_ATOMS: atom_id res chain seq x y z
N MET A 1 8.03 -46.77 0.83
CA MET A 1 7.69 -45.80 -0.22
C MET A 1 6.18 -45.63 -0.25
N ALA A 2 5.69 -44.46 0.14
CA ALA A 2 4.33 -44.01 -0.12
C ALA A 2 4.40 -42.48 -0.18
N THR A 3 4.32 -41.93 -1.39
CA THR A 3 4.32 -40.50 -1.67
C THR A 3 2.92 -39.95 -1.44
N GLY A 4 2.69 -39.39 -0.26
CA GLY A 4 1.49 -38.61 0.03
C GLY A 4 1.67 -37.17 -0.47
N GLY A 5 1.21 -36.89 -1.69
CA GLY A 5 1.08 -35.52 -2.19
C GLY A 5 -0.04 -34.81 -1.43
N LEU A 6 0.28 -33.69 -0.77
CA LEU A 6 -0.71 -32.83 -0.13
C LEU A 6 -1.30 -31.84 -1.14
N PRO A 7 -2.58 -31.47 -0.99
CA PRO A 7 -3.35 -30.84 -2.06
C PRO A 7 -2.98 -29.37 -2.23
N HIS A 8 -2.82 -28.96 -3.48
CA HIS A 8 -2.85 -27.56 -3.90
C HIS A 8 -4.27 -27.00 -3.69
N GLY A 9 -4.59 -26.59 -2.47
CA GLY A 9 -5.80 -25.83 -2.16
C GLY A 9 -5.72 -24.45 -2.79
N GLY A 10 -6.55 -24.22 -3.81
CA GLY A 10 -6.59 -23.00 -4.60
C GLY A 10 -6.81 -21.74 -3.78
N VAL A 11 -5.80 -20.86 -3.78
CA VAL A 11 -5.84 -19.48 -3.27
C VAL A 11 -6.71 -18.55 -4.16
N GLY A 12 -7.49 -19.14 -5.07
CA GLY A 12 -8.10 -18.44 -6.20
C GLY A 12 -9.53 -17.99 -5.99
N GLU A 13 -10.30 -18.53 -5.05
CA GLU A 13 -11.77 -18.42 -5.13
C GLU A 13 -12.39 -17.28 -4.31
N GLN A 14 -11.89 -16.97 -3.10
CA GLN A 14 -12.56 -15.99 -2.23
C GLN A 14 -12.21 -14.52 -2.52
N ALA A 15 -11.10 -14.25 -3.23
CA ALA A 15 -10.73 -12.90 -3.67
C ALA A 15 -11.28 -12.54 -5.07
N ARG A 16 -11.94 -13.50 -5.77
CA ARG A 16 -12.51 -13.29 -7.10
C ARG A 16 -13.84 -12.50 -7.10
N ASP A 17 -14.50 -12.41 -5.95
CA ASP A 17 -15.80 -11.75 -5.82
C ASP A 17 -15.72 -10.26 -5.45
N LEU A 18 -14.53 -9.66 -5.57
CA LEU A 18 -14.42 -8.20 -5.53
C LEU A 18 -14.91 -7.67 -6.88
N LEU A 19 -16.15 -7.17 -6.92
CA LEU A 19 -16.68 -6.38 -8.03
C LEU A 19 -15.94 -5.04 -8.10
N TRP A 20 -14.72 -5.07 -8.64
CA TRP A 20 -13.95 -3.86 -8.91
C TRP A 20 -14.63 -3.09 -10.02
N VAL A 21 -15.14 -1.90 -9.70
CA VAL A 21 -15.62 -0.98 -10.72
C VAL A 21 -14.41 -0.25 -11.31
N PRO A 22 -14.14 -0.34 -12.63
CA PRO A 22 -13.10 0.47 -13.26
C PRO A 22 -13.42 1.95 -13.06
N SER A 23 -12.42 2.78 -12.74
CA SER A 23 -12.60 4.23 -12.59
C SER A 23 -13.31 4.90 -13.79
N ARG A 24 -13.18 4.33 -15.00
CA ARG A 24 -13.79 4.82 -16.24
C ARG A 24 -15.22 4.34 -16.52
N ALA A 25 -15.79 3.45 -15.71
CA ALA A 25 -17.09 2.83 -16.00
C ALA A 25 -18.31 3.63 -15.50
N TYR A 26 -18.16 4.92 -15.14
CA TYR A 26 -19.28 5.78 -14.74
C TYR A 26 -19.74 6.69 -15.90
N PRO A 27 -20.79 6.32 -16.65
CA PRO A 27 -21.41 7.22 -17.61
C PRO A 27 -22.23 8.25 -16.83
N GLY A 28 -21.85 9.54 -16.91
CA GLY A 28 -22.72 10.60 -16.38
C GLY A 28 -22.07 11.87 -15.83
N ARG A 29 -20.76 12.10 -15.95
CA ARG A 29 -20.20 13.45 -15.74
C ARG A 29 -19.42 13.92 -16.96
N PRO A 30 -19.81 15.01 -17.64
CA PRO A 30 -18.89 15.71 -18.52
C PRO A 30 -17.67 16.08 -17.67
N GLY A 31 -16.48 15.71 -18.16
CA GLY A 31 -15.24 15.90 -17.42
C GLY A 31 -15.10 17.37 -17.03
N PRO A 32 -15.00 17.72 -15.74
CA PRO A 32 -14.65 19.07 -15.38
C PRO A 32 -13.24 19.35 -15.93
N ASP A 33 -13.06 20.56 -16.43
CA ASP A 33 -11.77 21.12 -16.84
C ASP A 33 -10.65 20.60 -15.91
N ARG A 34 -9.70 19.82 -16.48
CA ARG A 34 -8.73 19.01 -15.73
C ARG A 34 -7.97 19.85 -14.71
N GLY A 35 -7.70 21.12 -15.03
CA GLY A 35 -7.02 22.06 -14.14
C GLY A 35 -7.88 22.49 -12.96
N ARG A 36 -9.18 22.77 -13.18
CA ARG A 36 -10.06 23.37 -12.16
C ARG A 36 -10.56 22.37 -11.11
N PHE A 37 -10.72 21.08 -11.47
CA PHE A 37 -11.14 20.03 -10.53
C PHE A 37 -10.05 19.65 -9.53
N LEU A 38 -8.81 19.49 -10.00
CA LEU A 38 -7.64 19.22 -9.16
C LEU A 38 -7.40 20.37 -8.17
N GLN A 39 -7.50 21.62 -8.62
CA GLN A 39 -7.22 22.79 -7.80
C GLN A 39 -8.21 23.00 -6.64
N LEU A 40 -9.48 22.58 -6.82
CA LEU A 40 -10.53 22.71 -5.79
C LEU A 40 -10.53 21.55 -4.78
N TRP A 41 -10.14 20.33 -5.18
CA TRP A 41 -10.10 19.16 -4.28
C TRP A 41 -8.79 19.04 -3.51
N VAL A 42 -7.64 19.35 -4.13
CA VAL A 42 -6.33 19.33 -3.47
C VAL A 42 -6.22 20.44 -2.40
N GLY A 43 -7.04 21.50 -2.50
CA GLY A 43 -7.05 22.59 -1.53
C GLY A 43 -7.71 22.28 -0.19
N ASN A 44 -8.59 21.26 -0.11
CA ASN A 44 -9.44 21.02 1.07
C ASN A 44 -9.42 19.57 1.59
N VAL A 45 -8.77 18.62 0.91
CA VAL A 45 -8.73 17.21 1.35
C VAL A 45 -7.28 16.77 1.52
N THR A 46 -6.96 16.24 2.69
CA THR A 46 -5.61 15.82 3.04
C THR A 46 -5.40 14.30 2.95
N LEU A 47 -4.25 13.89 2.40
CA LEU A 47 -3.87 12.48 2.24
C LEU A 47 -2.52 12.21 2.92
N SER A 48 -2.49 11.27 3.86
CA SER A 48 -1.25 10.69 4.38
C SER A 48 -0.96 9.37 3.68
N ILE A 49 0.29 9.14 3.30
CA ILE A 49 0.75 7.83 2.83
C ILE A 49 1.44 7.12 3.99
N VAL A 50 1.18 5.83 4.16
CA VAL A 50 1.76 5.01 5.23
C VAL A 50 2.42 3.79 4.62
N GLU A 51 3.69 3.62 4.97
CA GLU A 51 4.49 2.44 4.65
C GLU A 51 5.14 1.91 5.94
N ALA A 52 5.38 0.60 6.00
CA ALA A 52 6.10 -0.03 7.10
C ALA A 52 7.28 -0.84 6.56
N ILE A 53 8.43 -0.70 7.21
CA ILE A 53 9.68 -1.36 6.82
C ILE A 53 10.23 -2.23 7.95
N TRP A 54 10.83 -3.35 7.55
CA TRP A 54 11.55 -4.26 8.45
C TRP A 54 12.78 -4.80 7.76
N ASN A 55 13.97 -4.39 8.22
CA ASN A 55 15.25 -4.80 7.67
C ASN A 55 15.33 -4.58 6.14
N LEU A 56 14.73 -3.49 5.67
CA LEU A 56 14.75 -3.09 4.26
C LEU A 56 16.07 -2.33 3.98
N PRO A 57 16.84 -2.72 2.94
CA PRO A 57 18.00 -1.94 2.51
C PRO A 57 17.65 -0.49 2.21
N GLY A 58 18.49 0.46 2.64
CA GLY A 58 18.25 1.88 2.41
C GLY A 58 18.13 2.25 0.93
N SER A 59 18.79 1.51 0.04
CA SER A 59 18.68 1.70 -1.42
C SER A 59 17.27 1.45 -1.95
N LEU A 60 16.57 0.41 -1.49
CA LEU A 60 15.20 0.10 -1.91
C LEU A 60 14.23 1.18 -1.45
N LEU A 61 14.34 1.59 -0.17
CA LEU A 61 13.55 2.69 0.36
C LEU A 61 13.80 3.99 -0.42
N ASN A 62 15.05 4.27 -0.79
CA ASN A 62 15.41 5.46 -1.55
C ASN A 62 14.79 5.47 -2.95
N TYR A 63 14.67 4.32 -3.63
CA TYR A 63 13.97 4.24 -4.91
C TYR A 63 12.46 4.49 -4.78
N ASN A 64 11.82 3.89 -3.78
CA ASN A 64 10.42 4.13 -3.47
C ASN A 64 10.18 5.63 -3.23
N LEU A 65 10.88 6.22 -2.24
CA LEU A 65 10.68 7.61 -1.85
C LEU A 65 11.00 8.58 -2.98
N ALA A 66 12.03 8.30 -3.80
CA ALA A 66 12.35 9.13 -4.96
C ALA A 66 11.20 9.25 -5.98
N THR A 67 10.35 8.24 -6.10
CA THR A 67 9.17 8.30 -6.97
C THR A 67 7.93 8.83 -6.25
N LEU A 68 7.75 8.47 -4.97
CA LEU A 68 6.60 8.86 -4.17
C LEU A 68 6.60 10.36 -3.79
N THR A 69 7.77 10.97 -3.62
CA THR A 69 7.88 12.42 -3.34
C THR A 69 7.82 13.28 -4.59
N ARG A 70 7.82 12.68 -5.78
CA ARG A 70 7.82 13.37 -7.09
C ARG A 70 6.47 13.27 -7.79
N GLN A 71 5.39 13.21 -7.02
CA GLN A 71 4.02 13.16 -7.52
C GLN A 71 3.56 14.55 -7.95
N THR A 72 2.82 14.63 -9.05
CA THR A 72 2.27 15.88 -9.58
C THR A 72 1.18 16.47 -8.69
N ALA A 73 0.53 15.63 -7.87
CA ALA A 73 -0.33 16.02 -6.76
C ALA A 73 0.24 15.44 -5.46
N PRO A 74 1.08 16.18 -4.71
CA PRO A 74 1.76 15.65 -3.53
C PRO A 74 0.78 15.28 -2.40
N PRO A 75 1.14 14.32 -1.54
CA PRO A 75 0.40 14.05 -0.31
C PRO A 75 0.68 15.13 0.75
N LEU A 76 -0.08 15.11 1.85
CA LEU A 76 0.22 15.90 3.05
C LEU A 76 1.54 15.47 3.68
N GLU A 77 1.72 14.16 3.84
CA GLU A 77 2.92 13.55 4.42
C GLU A 77 3.06 12.10 3.94
N ILE A 78 4.27 11.56 4.10
CA ILE A 78 4.59 10.15 3.97
C ILE A 78 5.12 9.67 5.32
N VAL A 79 4.42 8.75 5.96
CA VAL A 79 4.79 8.15 7.25
C VAL A 79 5.47 6.82 6.98
N VAL A 80 6.76 6.72 7.31
CA VAL A 80 7.53 5.49 7.22
C VAL A 80 7.72 4.92 8.62
N VAL A 81 7.06 3.80 8.92
CA VAL A 81 7.22 3.10 10.20
C VAL A 81 8.40 2.15 10.11
N ASN A 82 9.47 2.45 10.84
CA ASN A 82 10.66 1.62 10.87
C ASN A 82 10.65 0.71 12.10
N ALA A 83 10.44 -0.58 11.86
CA ALA A 83 10.44 -1.63 12.90
C ALA A 83 11.66 -2.56 12.77
N SER A 84 12.70 -2.13 12.05
CA SER A 84 13.88 -2.95 11.75
C SER A 84 14.58 -3.42 13.03
N SER A 85 14.90 -4.71 13.09
CA SER A 85 15.69 -5.29 14.18
C SER A 85 17.19 -5.14 13.95
N ASN A 86 17.62 -4.93 12.71
CA ASN A 86 19.00 -4.67 12.35
C ASN A 86 19.30 -3.16 12.48
N GLN A 87 20.18 -2.80 13.41
CA GLN A 87 20.50 -1.41 13.71
C GLN A 87 21.17 -0.66 12.55
N ALA A 88 21.96 -1.35 11.72
CA ALA A 88 22.61 -0.74 10.56
C ALA A 88 21.55 -0.37 9.51
N LEU A 89 20.64 -1.29 9.19
CA LEU A 89 19.54 -1.03 8.25
C LEU A 89 18.55 -0.01 8.81
N PHE A 90 18.36 0.02 10.13
CA PHE A 90 17.56 1.04 10.79
C PHE A 90 18.15 2.44 10.53
N ALA A 91 19.45 2.61 10.79
CA ALA A 91 20.15 3.88 10.59
C ALA A 91 20.22 4.29 9.11
N GLU A 92 20.38 3.33 8.19
CA GLU A 92 20.29 3.59 6.75
C GLU A 92 18.93 4.17 6.36
N ALA A 93 17.84 3.58 6.85
CA ALA A 93 16.50 4.07 6.56
C ALA A 93 16.26 5.47 7.14
N GLU A 94 16.76 5.76 8.34
CA GLU A 94 16.71 7.11 8.93
C GLU A 94 17.45 8.14 8.07
N ALA A 95 18.66 7.82 7.63
CA ALA A 95 19.44 8.68 6.74
C ALA A 95 18.76 8.89 5.38
N VAL A 96 18.04 7.89 4.87
CA VAL A 96 17.27 8.00 3.62
C VAL A 96 16.05 8.89 3.80
N CYS A 97 15.23 8.65 4.83
CA CYS A 97 14.04 9.46 5.12
C CYS A 97 14.39 10.95 5.31
N ALA A 98 15.50 11.25 5.98
CA ALA A 98 15.95 12.62 6.23
C ALA A 98 16.25 13.45 4.95
N LYS A 99 16.42 12.80 3.79
CA LYS A 99 16.62 13.48 2.50
C LYS A 99 15.34 14.11 1.93
N TYR A 100 14.18 13.67 2.40
CA TYR A 100 12.89 13.98 1.80
C TYR A 100 11.99 14.78 2.75
N PRO A 101 11.75 16.08 2.50
CA PRO A 101 11.00 16.94 3.43
C PRO A 101 9.56 16.50 3.75
N LEU A 102 8.91 15.76 2.84
CA LEU A 102 7.55 15.23 3.02
C LEU A 102 7.50 13.95 3.86
N VAL A 103 8.67 13.37 4.18
CA VAL A 103 8.77 12.06 4.82
C VAL A 103 9.02 12.23 6.31
N ARG A 104 8.22 11.53 7.11
CA ARG A 104 8.39 11.42 8.56
C ARG A 104 8.62 9.96 8.91
N LEU A 105 9.75 9.69 9.56
CA LEU A 105 10.05 8.37 10.11
C LEU A 105 9.44 8.25 11.51
N VAL A 106 8.77 7.12 11.76
CA VAL A 106 8.28 6.71 13.08
C VAL A 106 9.03 5.46 13.49
N ALA A 107 9.80 5.55 14.57
CA ALA A 107 10.48 4.40 15.15
C ALA A 107 9.48 3.54 15.93
N ALA A 108 9.31 2.28 15.55
CA ALA A 108 8.51 1.32 16.29
C ALA A 108 9.45 0.30 16.97
N PRO A 109 9.30 0.03 18.28
CA PRO A 109 10.15 -0.93 18.97
C PRO A 109 9.97 -2.33 18.38
N TYR A 110 11.10 -2.99 18.09
CA TYR A 110 11.07 -4.37 17.64
C TYR A 110 10.75 -5.30 18.83
N MET A 111 9.66 -6.06 18.72
CA MET A 111 9.35 -7.17 19.64
C MET A 111 9.25 -8.48 18.86
N THR A 112 8.31 -8.55 17.92
CA THR A 112 8.10 -9.66 16.99
C THR A 112 7.57 -9.05 15.69
N PHE A 113 7.99 -9.57 14.55
CA PHE A 113 7.59 -9.01 13.26
C PHE A 113 6.06 -9.10 13.09
N ASN A 114 5.44 -7.94 12.88
CA ASN A 114 4.01 -7.79 12.67
C ASN A 114 3.77 -6.58 11.76
N LEU A 115 3.65 -6.83 10.46
CA LEU A 115 3.38 -5.81 9.44
C LEU A 115 2.07 -5.07 9.73
N SER A 116 1.01 -5.79 10.12
CA SER A 116 -0.29 -5.18 10.43
C SER A 116 -0.20 -4.19 11.57
N ARG A 117 0.50 -4.54 12.65
CA ARG A 117 0.77 -3.63 13.77
C ARG A 117 1.58 -2.43 13.34
N ASN A 118 2.63 -2.63 12.54
CA ASN A 118 3.47 -1.52 12.09
C ASN A 118 2.71 -0.55 11.17
N LEU A 119 1.87 -1.06 10.26
CA LEU A 119 0.97 -0.22 9.47
C LEU A 119 -0.06 0.49 10.36
N ASN A 120 -0.58 -0.18 11.41
CA ASN A 120 -1.48 0.44 12.38
C ASN A 120 -0.84 1.58 13.18
N VAL A 121 0.43 1.45 13.56
CA VAL A 121 1.20 2.56 14.14
C VAL A 121 1.21 3.73 13.15
N GLY A 122 1.49 3.49 11.88
CA GLY A 122 1.50 4.52 10.84
C GLY A 122 0.13 5.17 10.61
N ILE A 123 -0.95 4.39 10.62
CA ILE A 123 -2.33 4.89 10.53
C ILE A 123 -2.60 5.85 11.69
N ARG A 124 -2.25 5.48 12.92
CA ARG A 124 -2.50 6.33 14.10
C ARG A 124 -1.68 7.60 14.12
N GLU A 125 -0.49 7.55 13.55
CA GLU A 125 0.41 8.69 13.40
C GLU A 125 0.02 9.60 12.25
N SER A 126 -0.79 9.12 11.30
CA SER A 126 -1.20 9.87 10.12
C SER A 126 -2.11 11.06 10.47
N ARG A 127 -1.96 12.15 9.72
CA ARG A 127 -2.67 13.43 9.94
C ARG A 127 -3.69 13.74 8.85
N GLY A 128 -3.69 12.97 7.75
CA GLY A 128 -4.60 13.16 6.64
C GLY A 128 -6.01 12.65 6.95
N GLU A 129 -7.00 13.28 6.33
CA GLU A 129 -8.38 12.80 6.32
C GLU A 129 -8.52 11.45 5.61
N TYR A 130 -7.64 11.19 4.65
CA TYR A 130 -7.47 9.92 3.97
C TYR A 130 -6.09 9.35 4.27
N VAL A 131 -6.02 8.02 4.29
CA VAL A 131 -4.79 7.27 4.43
C VAL A 131 -4.67 6.30 3.27
N LEU A 132 -3.51 6.33 2.60
CA LEU A 132 -3.11 5.35 1.60
C LEU A 132 -2.02 4.45 2.18
N LEU A 133 -2.32 3.16 2.31
CA LEU A 133 -1.36 2.13 2.67
C LEU A 133 -0.68 1.63 1.38
N THR A 134 0.64 1.48 1.41
CA THR A 134 1.42 0.92 0.31
C THR A 134 2.70 0.26 0.83
N ALA A 135 3.50 -0.33 -0.07
CA ALA A 135 4.73 -1.04 0.27
C ALA A 135 5.99 -0.28 -0.21
N ALA A 136 7.01 -0.28 0.65
CA ALA A 136 8.29 0.40 0.44
C ALA A 136 9.19 -0.23 -0.65
N ASP A 137 8.74 -1.32 -1.29
CA ASP A 137 9.40 -2.02 -2.39
C ASP A 137 8.71 -1.76 -3.74
N GLN A 138 7.94 -0.66 -3.82
CA GLN A 138 7.23 -0.24 -5.03
C GLN A 138 7.76 1.11 -5.56
N LEU A 139 7.61 1.31 -6.86
CA LEU A 139 7.83 2.55 -7.57
C LEU A 139 6.49 3.06 -8.12
N PHE A 140 6.32 4.37 -8.17
CA PHE A 140 5.05 5.00 -8.53
C PHE A 140 5.18 5.94 -9.72
N SER A 141 4.23 5.87 -10.66
CA SER A 141 4.19 6.83 -11.76
C SER A 141 3.94 8.25 -11.22
N PRO A 142 4.42 9.31 -11.88
CA PRO A 142 4.33 10.68 -11.35
C PRO A 142 2.90 11.18 -11.11
N ASN A 143 1.92 10.59 -11.80
CA ASN A 143 0.52 10.97 -11.79
C ASN A 143 -0.37 10.01 -10.99
N LEU A 144 0.21 9.05 -10.25
CA LEU A 144 -0.56 8.10 -9.44
C LEU A 144 -1.49 8.82 -8.46
N LEU A 145 -0.97 9.79 -7.69
CA LEU A 145 -1.76 10.46 -6.68
C LEU A 145 -2.87 11.33 -7.25
N GLU A 146 -2.73 11.88 -8.46
CA GLU A 146 -3.84 12.57 -9.12
C GLU A 146 -5.05 11.63 -9.32
N GLU A 147 -4.79 10.39 -9.71
CA GLU A 147 -5.85 9.39 -9.89
C GLU A 147 -6.43 8.94 -8.55
N VAL A 148 -5.61 8.87 -7.49
CA VAL A 148 -6.09 8.64 -6.12
C VAL A 148 -7.04 9.76 -5.70
N TYR A 149 -6.63 11.03 -5.80
CA TYR A 149 -7.46 12.19 -5.45
C TYR A 149 -8.77 12.26 -6.26
N ARG A 150 -8.73 11.89 -7.56
CA ARG A 150 -9.94 11.83 -8.41
C ARG A 150 -10.92 10.74 -7.99
N THR A 151 -10.41 9.65 -7.42
CA THR A 151 -11.19 8.43 -7.19
C THR A 151 -11.69 8.31 -5.76
N MET A 152 -10.87 8.74 -4.80
CA MET A 152 -11.18 8.66 -3.38
C MET A 152 -12.42 9.50 -3.03
N GLY A 153 -13.07 9.12 -1.94
CA GLY A 153 -14.26 9.79 -1.45
C GLY A 153 -14.88 9.03 -0.29
N PRO A 154 -15.85 9.62 0.42
CA PRO A 154 -16.56 8.95 1.50
C PRO A 154 -17.20 7.65 1.02
N GLY A 155 -17.15 6.61 1.85
CA GLY A 155 -17.75 5.31 1.55
C GLY A 155 -17.05 4.53 0.42
N ARG A 156 -15.82 4.89 0.06
CA ARG A 156 -15.01 4.18 -0.94
C ARG A 156 -13.74 3.59 -0.36
N VAL A 157 -13.29 2.51 -0.98
CA VAL A 157 -11.92 2.01 -0.86
C VAL A 157 -11.29 1.98 -2.25
N VAL A 158 -10.14 2.63 -2.39
CA VAL A 158 -9.39 2.69 -3.64
C VAL A 158 -8.27 1.66 -3.58
N GLY A 159 -8.24 0.78 -4.58
CA GLY A 159 -7.16 -0.17 -4.80
C GLY A 159 -6.53 0.01 -6.18
N SER A 160 -5.39 -0.63 -6.41
CA SER A 160 -4.78 -0.68 -7.73
C SER A 160 -4.16 -2.05 -8.01
N THR A 161 -3.62 -2.19 -9.21
CA THR A 161 -2.77 -3.31 -9.58
C THR A 161 -1.33 -2.85 -9.80
N ARG A 162 -0.40 -3.80 -9.86
CA ARG A 162 1.03 -3.53 -10.05
C ARG A 162 1.62 -4.42 -11.13
N GLY A 163 2.54 -3.85 -11.90
CA GLY A 163 3.47 -4.63 -12.71
C GLY A 163 4.69 -5.03 -11.87
N ASP A 164 5.48 -5.96 -12.38
CA ASP A 164 6.70 -6.43 -11.71
C ASP A 164 7.92 -6.12 -12.58
N LEU A 165 8.95 -5.51 -11.99
CA LEU A 165 10.27 -5.45 -12.62
C LEU A 165 10.96 -6.82 -12.51
N PRO A 166 11.86 -7.19 -13.43
CA PRO A 166 12.65 -8.42 -13.29
C PRO A 166 13.44 -8.46 -11.97
N ILE A 167 13.63 -9.66 -11.42
CA ILE A 167 14.48 -9.84 -10.22
C ILE A 167 15.91 -9.42 -10.55
N GLY A 168 16.50 -8.58 -9.69
CA GLY A 168 17.86 -8.07 -9.88
C GLY A 168 17.97 -6.99 -10.96
N PHE A 169 16.85 -6.39 -11.37
CA PHE A 169 16.85 -5.26 -12.29
C PHE A 169 17.65 -4.08 -11.72
N ASP A 170 18.62 -3.57 -12.50
CA ASP A 170 19.39 -2.40 -12.13
C ASP A 170 18.56 -1.12 -12.36
N LEU A 171 18.14 -0.51 -11.26
CA LEU A 171 17.40 0.74 -11.27
C LEU A 171 18.30 1.96 -11.56
N GLY A 172 19.61 1.84 -11.35
CA GLY A 172 20.56 2.94 -11.47
C GLY A 172 20.31 4.03 -10.43
N ASP A 173 20.45 5.29 -10.82
CA ASP A 173 20.25 6.42 -9.91
C ASP A 173 18.76 6.69 -9.64
N ALA A 174 18.39 6.67 -8.35
CA ALA A 174 17.06 6.98 -7.85
C ALA A 174 16.52 8.33 -8.33
N ALA A 175 17.39 9.34 -8.48
CA ALA A 175 17.01 10.67 -8.92
C ALA A 175 16.44 10.69 -10.35
N THR A 176 16.77 9.69 -11.17
CA THR A 176 16.41 9.61 -12.60
C THR A 176 15.20 8.72 -12.89
N LEU A 177 14.62 8.07 -11.87
CA LEU A 177 13.60 7.05 -12.07
C LEU A 177 12.32 7.59 -12.73
N VAL A 178 11.90 8.80 -12.36
CA VAL A 178 10.70 9.44 -12.91
C VAL A 178 10.90 9.80 -14.39
N GLU A 179 12.06 10.34 -14.75
CA GLU A 179 12.42 10.67 -16.15
C GLU A 179 12.46 9.40 -17.01
N ARG A 180 12.91 8.30 -16.43
CA ARG A 180 13.06 7.00 -17.10
C ARG A 180 11.83 6.12 -16.96
N TRP A 181 10.69 6.64 -16.50
CA TRP A 181 9.49 5.85 -16.22
C TRP A 181 9.04 5.01 -17.42
N GLY A 182 9.09 5.57 -18.64
CA GLY A 182 8.76 4.85 -19.87
C GLY A 182 9.65 3.62 -20.11
N ASP A 183 10.94 3.72 -19.81
CA ASP A 183 11.89 2.60 -19.92
C ASP A 183 11.64 1.52 -18.87
N LEU A 184 11.34 1.93 -17.64
CA LEU A 184 11.00 1.01 -16.54
C LEU A 184 9.73 0.23 -16.91
N LEU A 185 8.72 0.93 -17.41
CA LEU A 185 7.46 0.34 -17.84
C LEU A 185 7.67 -0.65 -18.99
N ALA A 186 8.45 -0.29 -20.01
CA ALA A 186 8.75 -1.16 -21.15
C ALA A 186 9.48 -2.45 -20.76
N LYS A 187 10.23 -2.43 -19.65
CA LYS A 187 10.96 -3.58 -19.10
C LYS A 187 10.19 -4.34 -18.03
N SER A 188 9.04 -3.82 -17.62
CA SER A 188 8.17 -4.45 -16.61
C SER A 188 7.29 -5.53 -17.21
N ILE A 189 6.94 -6.51 -16.38
CA ILE A 189 5.87 -7.46 -16.66
C ILE A 189 4.55 -6.78 -16.24
N PRO A 190 3.61 -6.56 -17.16
CA PRO A 190 2.36 -5.90 -16.83
C PRO A 190 1.52 -6.75 -15.87
N PRO A 191 0.64 -6.11 -15.07
CA PRO A 191 -0.16 -6.81 -14.09
C PRO A 191 -1.00 -7.94 -14.69
N GLN A 192 -0.88 -9.12 -14.10
CA GLN A 192 -1.64 -10.30 -14.52
C GLN A 192 -2.98 -10.44 -13.77
N LYS A 193 -3.10 -9.80 -12.60
CA LYS A 193 -4.28 -9.83 -11.73
C LYS A 193 -4.32 -8.62 -10.81
N PHE A 194 -5.48 -8.36 -10.20
CA PHE A 194 -5.57 -7.41 -9.09
C PHE A 194 -4.67 -7.85 -7.91
N SER A 195 -4.00 -6.88 -7.29
CA SER A 195 -3.06 -7.12 -6.18
C SER A 195 -3.45 -6.27 -4.98
N PRO A 196 -4.11 -6.85 -3.97
CA PRO A 196 -4.68 -6.10 -2.84
C PRO A 196 -3.62 -5.35 -2.01
N GLY A 197 -2.39 -5.87 -1.93
CA GLY A 197 -1.26 -5.22 -1.24
C GLY A 197 -0.50 -4.21 -2.09
N THR A 198 -1.06 -3.75 -3.21
CA THR A 198 -0.45 -2.67 -4.00
C THR A 198 -0.71 -1.33 -3.31
N ILE A 199 -1.95 -0.89 -3.27
CA ILE A 199 -2.39 0.26 -2.48
C ILE A 199 -3.77 -0.02 -1.88
N ILE A 200 -4.03 0.52 -0.71
CA ILE A 200 -5.37 0.61 -0.12
C ILE A 200 -5.55 2.03 0.40
N CYS A 201 -6.49 2.79 -0.19
CA CYS A 201 -6.80 4.14 0.25
C CYS A 201 -8.26 4.27 0.69
N THR A 202 -8.48 4.79 1.88
CA THR A 202 -9.82 5.10 2.43
C THR A 202 -9.69 6.16 3.54
N THR A 203 -10.80 6.51 4.21
CA THR A 203 -10.79 7.56 5.23
C THR A 203 -10.03 7.13 6.49
N SER A 204 -9.32 8.07 7.10
CA SER A 204 -8.70 7.89 8.42
C SER A 204 -9.76 7.54 9.47
N GLU A 205 -10.92 8.19 9.41
CA GLU A 205 -12.07 7.89 10.28
C GLU A 205 -12.45 6.40 10.25
N TRP A 206 -12.59 5.81 9.06
CA TRP A 206 -12.96 4.41 8.91
C TRP A 206 -11.88 3.49 9.50
N LEU A 207 -10.62 3.74 9.16
CA LEU A 207 -9.48 2.96 9.68
C LEU A 207 -9.42 3.01 11.21
N HIS A 208 -9.69 4.17 11.82
CA HIS A 208 -9.74 4.31 13.27
C HIS A 208 -10.94 3.58 13.88
N ARG A 209 -12.12 3.65 13.25
CA ARG A 209 -13.34 2.96 13.71
C ARG A 209 -13.15 1.44 13.73
N VAL A 210 -12.55 0.88 12.68
CA VAL A 210 -12.31 -0.58 12.55
C VAL A 210 -11.02 -1.04 13.22
N ARG A 211 -10.25 -0.09 13.76
CA ARG A 211 -8.98 -0.30 14.46
C ARG A 211 -7.89 -0.90 13.57
N GLY A 212 -7.82 -0.46 12.32
CA GLY A 212 -6.76 -0.80 11.37
C GLY A 212 -6.76 -2.27 10.91
N LEU A 213 -5.59 -2.79 10.55
CA LEU A 213 -5.34 -4.16 10.09
C LEU A 213 -5.35 -5.14 11.27
N ASP A 214 -5.80 -6.39 11.08
CA ASP A 214 -5.84 -7.41 12.14
C ASP A 214 -4.41 -7.79 12.57
N GLU A 215 -4.01 -7.38 13.77
CA GLU A 215 -2.66 -7.61 14.32
C GLU A 215 -2.46 -9.07 14.78
N VAL A 216 -3.53 -9.83 14.97
CA VAL A 216 -3.49 -11.15 15.62
C VAL A 216 -3.60 -12.27 14.59
N ARG A 217 -4.63 -12.24 13.73
CA ARG A 217 -4.85 -13.31 12.74
C ARG A 217 -4.05 -13.09 11.46
N CYS A 218 -3.90 -11.83 11.05
CA CYS A 218 -3.20 -11.47 9.82
C CYS A 218 -1.98 -10.56 10.09
N PRO A 219 -1.02 -10.95 10.96
CA PRO A 219 0.14 -10.10 11.29
C PRO A 219 1.09 -9.85 10.11
N TYR A 220 1.01 -10.66 9.04
CA TYR A 220 1.81 -10.48 7.84
C TYR A 220 1.05 -10.86 6.57
N ASN A 221 0.85 -12.16 6.29
CA ASN A 221 0.08 -12.53 5.09
C ASN A 221 -1.39 -12.19 5.27
N TYR A 222 -2.04 -11.92 4.14
CA TYR A 222 -3.46 -11.63 4.00
C TYR A 222 -3.95 -10.38 4.73
N CYS A 223 -3.09 -9.58 5.36
CA CYS A 223 -3.48 -8.34 6.03
C CYS A 223 -4.26 -7.39 5.10
N ASP A 224 -3.79 -7.21 3.87
CA ASP A 224 -4.46 -6.41 2.84
C ASP A 224 -5.81 -7.01 2.42
N SER A 225 -5.85 -8.34 2.27
CA SER A 225 -7.05 -9.06 1.84
C SER A 225 -8.13 -9.08 2.92
N ASP A 226 -7.72 -9.20 4.19
CA ASP A 226 -8.60 -9.07 5.35
C ASP A 226 -9.15 -7.65 5.43
N LEU A 227 -8.30 -6.62 5.33
CA LEU A 227 -8.74 -5.23 5.37
C LEU A 227 -9.74 -4.94 4.24
N LEU A 228 -9.46 -5.36 3.01
CA LEU A 228 -10.40 -5.21 1.87
C LEU A 228 -11.67 -6.03 2.03
N THR A 229 -11.61 -7.20 2.67
CA THR A 229 -12.83 -7.96 2.97
C THR A 229 -13.70 -7.16 3.95
N ARG A 230 -13.08 -6.54 4.95
CA ARG A 230 -13.77 -5.74 5.96
C ARG A 230 -14.38 -4.46 5.41
N THR A 231 -13.75 -3.81 4.42
CA THR A 231 -14.37 -2.67 3.73
C THR A 231 -15.67 -3.08 3.04
N GLN A 232 -15.72 -4.24 2.38
CA GLN A 232 -16.94 -4.76 1.76
C GLN A 232 -18.02 -5.10 2.78
N MET A 233 -17.64 -5.76 3.87
CA MET A 233 -18.57 -6.11 4.97
C MET A 233 -19.23 -4.86 5.57
N ASP A 234 -18.52 -3.74 5.55
CA ASP A 234 -18.96 -2.45 6.08
C ASP A 234 -19.53 -1.51 4.99
N GLY A 235 -19.79 -2.05 3.80
CA GLY A 235 -20.51 -1.37 2.72
C GLY A 235 -19.69 -0.36 1.90
N LEU A 236 -18.36 -0.32 2.02
CA LEU A 236 -17.53 0.55 1.19
C LEU A 236 -17.50 0.05 -0.25
N GLN A 237 -17.58 0.98 -1.20
CA GLN A 237 -17.49 0.67 -2.62
C GLN A 237 -16.01 0.49 -3.05
N PRO A 238 -15.64 -0.69 -3.58
CA PRO A 238 -14.29 -0.91 -4.11
C PRO A 238 -14.13 -0.25 -5.49
N VAL A 239 -13.11 0.60 -5.62
CA VAL A 239 -12.76 1.26 -6.87
C VAL A 239 -11.33 0.93 -7.24
N SER A 240 -11.12 0.50 -8.49
CA SER A 240 -9.78 0.18 -8.99
C SER A 240 -9.26 1.31 -9.89
N LEU A 241 -8.04 1.77 -9.63
CA LEU A 241 -7.32 2.68 -10.54
C LEU A 241 -6.93 1.98 -11.86
N GLY A 242 -6.87 0.65 -11.84
CA GLY A 242 -6.42 -0.16 -12.98
C GLY A 242 -4.94 0.06 -13.30
N TRP A 243 -4.53 -0.31 -14.51
CA TRP A 243 -3.13 -0.19 -14.96
C TRP A 243 -2.83 1.11 -15.72
N GLY A 244 -3.86 1.78 -16.27
CA GLY A 244 -3.72 2.81 -17.29
C GLY A 244 -2.87 4.02 -16.87
N PRO A 245 -3.48 5.10 -16.35
CA PRO A 245 -2.73 6.30 -15.97
C PRO A 245 -1.96 6.15 -14.65
N ALA A 246 -2.37 5.27 -13.74
CA ALA A 246 -1.81 5.12 -12.40
C ALA A 246 -0.98 3.84 -12.30
N GLN A 247 0.28 3.90 -12.74
CA GLN A 247 1.13 2.72 -12.85
C GLN A 247 1.98 2.56 -11.58
N ILE A 248 2.07 1.33 -11.11
CA ILE A 248 2.84 0.96 -9.93
C ILE A 248 3.71 -0.24 -10.32
N LEU A 249 5.01 -0.14 -10.06
CA LEU A 249 5.97 -1.20 -10.35
C LEU A 249 6.52 -1.76 -9.06
N HIS A 250 6.44 -3.07 -8.88
CA HIS A 250 7.16 -3.74 -7.81
C HIS A 250 8.61 -3.97 -8.18
N ILE A 251 9.50 -3.71 -7.24
CA ILE A 251 10.89 -4.10 -7.32
C ILE A 251 10.97 -5.57 -6.91
N ALA A 252 10.94 -6.49 -7.88
CA ALA A 252 10.94 -7.91 -7.55
C ALA A 252 12.23 -8.31 -6.82
N HIS A 253 12.05 -8.95 -5.67
CA HIS A 253 13.13 -9.50 -4.85
C HIS A 253 12.79 -10.96 -4.46
N PRO A 254 13.80 -11.77 -4.10
CA PRO A 254 13.56 -13.12 -3.58
C PRO A 254 12.61 -13.07 -2.38
N ARG A 255 11.69 -14.02 -2.29
CA ARG A 255 10.75 -14.11 -1.16
C ARG A 255 11.44 -14.70 0.06
N ASN A 256 11.24 -14.07 1.21
CA ASN A 256 11.63 -14.65 2.48
C ASN A 256 10.50 -15.57 3.00
N ASN A 257 10.64 -16.87 2.75
CA ASN A 257 9.62 -17.85 3.14
C ASN A 257 9.48 -18.03 4.66
N ALA A 258 10.45 -17.56 5.47
CA ALA A 258 10.40 -17.73 6.92
C ALA A 258 9.27 -16.93 7.59
N LEU A 259 8.90 -15.77 7.01
CA LEU A 259 7.80 -14.94 7.54
C LEU A 259 6.42 -15.51 7.18
N TYR A 260 6.36 -16.45 6.23
CA TYR A 260 5.09 -16.98 5.75
C TYR A 260 4.29 -17.70 6.85
N TYR A 261 4.99 -18.25 7.84
CA TYR A 261 4.39 -19.01 8.94
C TYR A 261 3.90 -18.14 10.11
N ILE A 262 4.08 -16.82 10.06
CA ILE A 262 3.66 -15.91 11.14
C ILE A 262 2.13 -15.69 11.11
N THR A 263 1.47 -16.03 10.01
CA THR A 263 0.03 -15.91 9.86
C THR A 263 -0.73 -16.96 10.67
N SER A 264 -1.69 -16.51 11.48
CA SER A 264 -2.54 -17.38 12.31
C SER A 264 -3.93 -17.63 11.71
N GLY A 265 -4.33 -16.90 10.65
CA GLY A 265 -5.62 -17.11 9.98
C GLY A 265 -5.75 -16.41 8.62
N MET A 266 -6.74 -16.87 7.84
CA MET A 266 -7.18 -16.23 6.59
C MET A 266 -8.31 -15.22 6.86
N PRO A 267 -8.63 -14.32 5.89
CA PRO A 267 -9.79 -13.43 5.98
C PRO A 267 -11.06 -14.20 6.31
N ASP A 268 -11.84 -13.71 7.28
CA ASP A 268 -13.00 -14.43 7.82
C ASP A 268 -14.21 -13.49 7.92
N ARG A 269 -15.21 -13.74 7.07
CA ARG A 269 -16.42 -12.90 6.98
C ARG A 269 -17.41 -13.13 8.12
N ASN A 270 -17.27 -14.20 8.91
CA ASN A 270 -18.15 -14.48 10.04
C ASN A 270 -17.79 -13.67 11.31
N LEU A 271 -16.73 -12.88 11.19
CA LEU A 271 -15.96 -12.36 12.29
C LEU A 271 -16.16 -10.82 12.24
N PRO A 272 -16.33 -10.06 13.35
CA PRO A 272 -16.74 -8.64 13.31
C PRO A 272 -15.81 -7.71 12.52
N VAL A 273 -16.30 -6.61 11.93
CA VAL A 273 -15.45 -5.65 11.18
C VAL A 273 -14.32 -5.07 12.05
N VAL A 274 -14.58 -4.85 13.35
CA VAL A 274 -13.54 -4.43 14.30
C VAL A 274 -12.78 -5.66 14.78
N ARG A 275 -11.46 -5.71 14.53
CA ARG A 275 -10.59 -6.87 14.82
C ARG A 275 -9.77 -6.74 16.10
N ASN A 276 -9.17 -5.57 16.30
CA ASN A 276 -8.21 -5.38 17.36
C ASN A 276 -8.87 -4.93 18.67
N PRO A 277 -8.27 -5.25 19.83
CA PRO A 277 -8.71 -4.71 21.12
C PRO A 277 -8.40 -3.21 21.23
N ASP A 278 -8.76 -2.62 22.38
CA ASP A 278 -8.29 -1.29 22.71
C ASP A 278 -6.76 -1.26 22.78
N GLY A 279 -6.16 -0.17 22.32
CA GLY A 279 -4.70 -0.04 22.28
C GLY A 279 -4.00 -0.60 21.04
N TRP A 280 -4.74 -0.93 19.98
CA TRP A 280 -4.21 -1.22 18.65
C TRP A 280 -3.21 -0.15 18.17
N GLY A 281 -2.18 -0.56 17.43
CA GLY A 281 -1.17 0.33 16.83
C GLY A 281 -0.44 1.26 17.81
N ARG A 282 -0.40 0.93 19.12
CA ARG A 282 0.39 1.72 20.09
C ARG A 282 1.85 1.28 20.09
N ILE A 283 2.74 2.26 20.18
CA ILE A 283 4.17 2.10 20.46
C ILE A 283 4.36 1.87 21.96
#